data_AF-A0A7C3DUF7-F1
#
_entry.id   AF-A0A7C3DUF7-F1
#
_cell.length_a   1.000
_cell.length_b   1.000
_cell.length_c   1.000
_cell.angle_alpha   90.00
_cell.angle_beta   90.00
_cell.angle_gamma   90.00
#
_symmetry.space_group_name_H-M   'P 1'
#
loop_
_entity.id
_entity.type
_entity.pdbx_description
1 polymer ?
#
loop_
_entity_poly.entity_id
_entity_poly.type
_entity_poly.pdbx_seq_one_letter_code
_entity_poly.pdbx_strand_id
1 'polypeptide(L)'
;WWDFRRLSPLSMIPILYRHPEVKFDIYHLGYPWVRETLLLGKNFPNAFLNLCWLYVISEKCGRDALREAFDLVPINKIIGFGGDYGIPVEKVYGHLTIARESMASVLAEKVETVKIGEDEAVEIARCWLWENPRSLYNLNL
;
A
#
# COMPACT_ATOMS: atom_id res chain seq x y z
N TRP A 1 -2.70 -12.10 -14.90
CA TRP A 1 -1.40 -11.42 -14.90
C TRP A 1 -0.66 -11.95 -16.12
N TRP A 2 -0.29 -11.08 -17.07
CA TRP A 2 0.37 -11.45 -18.34
C TRP A 2 1.78 -12.02 -18.09
N ASP A 3 2.69 -11.96 -19.07
CA ASP A 3 4.10 -12.30 -18.84
C ASP A 3 4.72 -11.37 -17.79
N PHE A 4 4.68 -11.80 -16.53
CA PHE A 4 5.02 -10.96 -15.37
C PHE A 4 6.48 -10.48 -15.46
N ARG A 5 7.39 -11.21 -16.10
CA ARG A 5 8.81 -10.82 -16.25
C ARG A 5 9.01 -9.43 -16.85
N ARG A 6 8.02 -8.88 -17.55
CA ARG A 6 8.04 -7.54 -18.16
C ARG A 6 7.38 -6.45 -17.31
N LEU A 7 6.93 -6.77 -16.10
CA LEU A 7 6.12 -5.91 -15.23
C LEU A 7 6.87 -5.47 -13.97
N SER A 8 8.21 -5.51 -13.98
CA SER A 8 9.00 -5.07 -12.83
C SER A 8 8.74 -3.58 -12.53
N PRO A 9 8.47 -3.22 -11.27
CA PRO A 9 8.20 -1.85 -10.85
C PRO A 9 9.41 -0.94 -11.07
N LEU A 10 10.63 -1.48 -11.09
CA LEU A 10 11.86 -0.72 -11.33
C LEU A 10 11.89 -0.05 -12.71
N SER A 11 11.11 -0.55 -13.67
CA SER A 11 10.91 0.09 -14.97
C SER A 11 10.33 1.50 -14.85
N MET A 12 9.74 1.85 -13.70
CA MET A 12 9.23 3.20 -13.40
C MET A 12 10.32 4.21 -13.08
N ILE A 13 11.51 3.80 -12.67
CA ILE A 13 12.58 4.71 -12.19
C ILE A 13 12.86 5.86 -13.16
N PRO A 14 13.05 5.65 -14.49
CA PRO A 14 13.31 6.74 -15.41
C PRO A 14 12.18 7.77 -15.49
N ILE A 15 10.92 7.33 -15.30
CA ILE A 15 9.73 8.17 -15.35
C ILE A 15 9.58 8.95 -14.03
N LEU A 16 9.84 8.30 -12.89
CA LEU A 16 9.82 8.94 -11.56
C LEU A 16 10.81 10.11 -11.50
N TYR A 17 12.02 9.94 -12.03
CA TYR A 17 13.02 11.01 -12.12
C TYR A 17 12.61 12.13 -13.06
N ARG A 18 12.02 11.80 -14.22
CA ARG A 18 11.68 12.78 -15.24
C ARG A 18 10.50 13.68 -14.83
N HIS A 19 9.65 13.20 -13.94
CA HIS A 19 8.41 13.88 -13.56
C HIS A 19 8.28 14.01 -12.04
N PRO A 20 9.14 14.81 -11.37
CA PRO A 20 9.16 14.92 -9.91
C PRO A 20 7.85 15.48 -9.33
N GLU A 21 7.13 16.31 -10.07
CA GLU A 21 5.86 16.92 -9.65
C GLU A 21 4.63 16.01 -9.87
N VAL A 22 4.78 14.92 -10.64
CA VAL A 22 3.68 13.98 -10.90
C VAL A 22 3.68 12.91 -9.82
N LYS A 23 2.56 12.75 -9.11
CA LYS A 23 2.38 11.65 -8.16
C LYS A 23 2.04 10.36 -8.92
N PHE A 24 2.75 9.28 -8.65
CA PHE A 24 2.56 7.96 -9.23
C PHE A 24 1.99 7.00 -8.19
N ASP A 25 0.90 6.32 -8.54
CA ASP A 25 0.31 5.27 -7.73
C ASP A 25 0.74 3.88 -8.24
N ILE A 26 1.55 3.17 -7.47
CA ILE A 26 2.10 1.86 -7.85
C ILE A 26 1.23 0.75 -7.25
N TYR A 27 0.44 0.11 -8.11
CA TYR A 27 -0.55 -0.89 -7.72
C TYR A 27 0.06 -2.24 -7.34
N HIS A 28 -0.73 -2.99 -6.58
CA HIS A 28 -0.45 -4.35 -6.11
C HIS A 28 0.87 -4.47 -5.33
N LEU A 29 1.36 -3.33 -4.82
CA LEU A 29 2.68 -3.18 -4.23
C LEU A 29 3.80 -3.78 -5.11
N GLY A 30 3.60 -3.71 -6.43
CA GLY A 30 4.49 -4.29 -7.44
C GLY A 30 4.76 -5.78 -7.25
N TYR A 31 3.81 -6.56 -6.71
CA TYR A 31 3.93 -8.02 -6.60
C TYR A 31 4.42 -8.65 -7.92
N PRO A 32 5.27 -9.69 -7.91
CA PRO A 32 5.96 -10.26 -6.75
C PRO A 32 7.18 -9.45 -6.26
N TRP A 33 7.54 -8.32 -6.87
CA TRP A 33 8.68 -7.46 -6.50
C TRP A 33 8.38 -6.49 -5.35
N VAL A 34 7.79 -6.99 -4.28
CA VAL A 34 7.34 -6.16 -3.14
C VAL A 34 8.45 -5.29 -2.58
N ARG A 35 9.61 -5.88 -2.27
CA ARG A 35 10.73 -5.14 -1.65
C ARG A 35 11.34 -4.09 -2.56
N GLU A 36 11.43 -4.37 -3.86
CA GLU A 36 11.86 -3.38 -4.85
C GLU A 36 10.88 -2.20 -4.89
N THR A 37 9.58 -2.47 -4.81
CA THR A 37 8.54 -1.43 -4.74
C THR A 37 8.61 -0.63 -3.45
N LEU A 38 8.90 -1.27 -2.31
CA LEU A 38 9.15 -0.54 -1.05
C LEU A 38 10.34 0.41 -1.18
N LEU A 39 11.41 -0.01 -1.86
CA LEU A 39 12.54 0.89 -2.15
C LEU A 39 12.15 2.05 -3.07
N LEU A 40 11.22 1.87 -4.01
CA LEU A 40 10.70 3.00 -4.78
C LEU A 40 9.97 3.99 -3.87
N GLY A 41 9.07 3.51 -3.01
CA GLY A 41 8.35 4.35 -2.05
C GLY A 41 9.26 5.00 -1.02
N LYS A 42 10.41 4.40 -0.68
CA LYS A 42 11.41 5.03 0.19
C LYS A 42 12.18 6.14 -0.53
N ASN A 43 12.62 5.90 -1.75
CA ASN A 43 13.59 6.77 -2.42
C ASN A 43 12.97 7.90 -3.25
N PHE A 44 11.75 7.72 -3.77
CA PHE A 44 11.13 8.68 -4.68
C PHE A 44 9.94 9.38 -4.03
N PRO A 45 9.99 10.69 -3.71
CA PRO A 45 8.93 11.38 -2.98
C PRO A 45 7.57 11.31 -3.70
N ASN A 46 7.59 11.17 -5.01
CA ASN A 46 6.43 11.10 -5.89
C ASN A 46 5.89 9.68 -6.15
N ALA A 47 6.46 8.64 -5.54
CA ALA A 47 5.97 7.26 -5.65
C ALA A 47 5.13 6.84 -4.44
N PHE A 48 3.83 6.64 -4.64
CA PHE A 48 2.87 6.11 -3.66
C PHE A 48 2.69 4.61 -3.88
N LEU A 49 2.50 3.86 -2.80
CA LEU A 49 2.48 2.40 -2.83
C LEU A 49 1.11 1.88 -2.45
N ASN A 50 0.46 1.16 -3.35
CA ASN A 50 -0.93 0.75 -3.18
C ASN A 50 -1.08 -0.76 -3.12
N LEU A 51 -1.71 -1.22 -2.03
CA LEU A 51 -1.94 -2.63 -1.73
C LEU A 51 -3.16 -3.20 -2.48
N CYS A 52 -3.62 -2.54 -3.53
CA CYS A 52 -4.70 -3.01 -4.39
C CYS A 52 -4.54 -4.49 -4.71
N TRP A 53 -5.59 -5.28 -4.49
CA TRP A 53 -5.62 -6.75 -4.61
C TRP A 53 -4.65 -7.56 -3.75
N LEU A 54 -3.67 -6.96 -3.06
CA LEU A 54 -2.57 -7.72 -2.48
C LEU A 54 -3.06 -8.75 -1.45
N TYR A 55 -4.05 -8.42 -0.64
CA TYR A 55 -4.62 -9.31 0.36
C TYR A 55 -5.37 -10.51 -0.24
N VAL A 56 -6.02 -10.33 -1.40
CA VAL A 56 -6.71 -11.43 -2.10
C VAL A 56 -5.77 -12.23 -3.00
N ILE A 57 -4.63 -11.68 -3.40
CA ILE A 57 -3.55 -12.42 -4.06
C ILE A 57 -2.84 -13.31 -3.02
N SER A 58 -2.44 -12.72 -1.90
CA SER A 58 -1.81 -13.42 -0.79
C SER A 58 -1.89 -12.54 0.46
N GLU A 59 -2.80 -12.87 1.37
CA GLU A 59 -2.95 -12.18 2.65
C GLU A 59 -1.65 -12.20 3.46
N LYS A 60 -0.93 -13.33 3.45
CA LYS A 60 0.41 -13.44 4.06
C LYS A 60 1.37 -12.40 3.48
N CYS A 61 1.43 -12.28 2.15
CA CYS A 61 2.28 -11.29 1.51
C CYS A 61 1.88 -9.87 1.89
N GLY A 62 0.57 -9.56 1.92
CA GLY A 62 0.07 -8.26 2.37
C GLY A 62 0.51 -7.91 3.79
N ARG A 63 0.39 -8.85 4.74
CA ARG A 63 0.83 -8.64 6.13
C ARG A 63 2.34 -8.46 6.24
N ASP A 64 3.13 -9.32 5.59
CA ASP A 64 4.58 -9.21 5.60
C ASP A 64 5.06 -7.89 4.98
N ALA A 65 4.42 -7.49 3.88
CA ALA A 65 4.75 -6.24 3.21
C ALA A 65 4.41 -5.01 4.05
N LEU A 66 3.29 -5.03 4.79
CA LEU A 66 2.96 -3.95 5.73
C LEU A 66 3.96 -3.85 6.88
N ARG A 67 4.45 -4.98 7.41
CA ARG A 67 5.50 -4.97 8.45
C ARG A 67 6.75 -4.28 7.94
N GLU A 68 7.22 -4.64 6.75
CA GLU A 68 8.41 -4.05 6.13
C GLU A 68 8.17 -2.58 5.74
N ALA A 69 6.98 -2.25 5.22
CA ALA A 69 6.61 -0.90 4.84
C ALA A 69 6.56 0.04 6.05
N PHE A 70 6.03 -0.42 7.18
CA PHE A 70 5.99 0.35 8.43
C PHE A 70 7.39 0.81 8.86
N ASP A 71 8.39 -0.06 8.73
CA ASP A 71 9.76 0.24 9.15
C ASP A 71 10.52 1.10 8.10
N LEU A 72 10.17 0.96 6.82
CA LEU A 72 10.96 1.49 5.73
C LEU A 72 10.38 2.76 5.09
N VAL A 73 9.07 2.79 4.83
CA VAL A 73 8.40 3.77 3.96
C VAL A 73 7.63 4.80 4.81
N PRO A 74 7.70 6.10 4.48
CA PRO A 74 6.87 7.09 5.13
C PRO A 74 5.37 6.72 5.12
N ILE A 75 4.74 6.75 6.29
CA ILE A 75 3.33 6.33 6.51
C ILE A 75 2.38 7.01 5.52
N ASN A 76 2.64 8.28 5.17
CA ASN A 76 1.84 9.11 4.28
C ASN A 76 1.90 8.71 2.79
N LYS A 77 2.59 7.60 2.45
CA LYS A 77 2.77 7.14 1.07
C LYS A 77 2.17 5.76 0.80
N ILE A 78 1.58 5.14 1.81
CA ILE A 78 0.94 3.82 1.69
C ILE A 78 -0.55 3.99 1.47
N ILE A 79 -1.10 3.36 0.44
CA ILE A 79 -2.53 3.18 0.22
C ILE A 79 -2.86 1.74 0.64
N GLY A 80 -3.49 1.61 1.82
CA GLY A 80 -3.69 0.34 2.50
C GLY A 80 -4.74 -0.57 1.87
N PHE A 81 -5.49 -0.10 0.86
CA PHE A 81 -6.53 -0.90 0.21
C PHE A 81 -6.83 -0.39 -1.20
N GLY A 82 -7.13 -1.33 -2.10
CA GLY A 82 -7.66 -1.05 -3.43
C GLY A 82 -8.45 -2.25 -3.96
N GLY A 83 -9.69 -2.01 -4.38
CA GLY A 83 -10.61 -3.06 -4.83
C GLY A 83 -10.39 -3.46 -6.29
N ASP A 84 -10.26 -2.49 -7.20
CA ASP A 84 -10.17 -2.67 -8.66
C ASP A 84 -11.12 -3.78 -9.19
N TYR A 85 -12.39 -3.73 -8.78
CA TYR A 85 -13.41 -4.71 -9.15
C TYR A 85 -14.44 -4.05 -10.08
N GLY A 86 -14.71 -4.70 -11.22
CA GLY A 86 -15.83 -4.33 -12.10
C GLY A 86 -17.18 -4.84 -11.57
N ILE A 87 -17.27 -6.15 -11.29
CA ILE A 87 -18.44 -6.84 -10.72
C ILE A 87 -18.04 -8.18 -10.05
N PRO A 88 -18.82 -8.68 -9.07
CA PRO A 88 -19.93 -7.99 -8.39
C PRO A 88 -19.42 -7.12 -7.22
N VAL A 89 -20.23 -6.17 -6.76
CA VAL A 89 -19.83 -5.10 -5.80
C VAL A 89 -19.44 -5.66 -4.42
N GLU A 90 -19.98 -6.81 -4.05
CA GLU A 90 -19.77 -7.51 -2.78
C GLU A 90 -18.29 -7.91 -2.58
N LYS A 91 -17.53 -8.06 -3.67
CA LYS A 91 -16.07 -8.29 -3.60
C LYS A 91 -15.36 -7.14 -2.88
N VAL A 92 -15.83 -5.91 -3.02
CA VAL A 92 -15.25 -4.74 -2.33
C VAL A 92 -15.36 -4.92 -0.83
N TYR A 93 -16.55 -5.30 -0.33
CA TYR A 93 -16.77 -5.49 1.10
C TYR A 93 -15.93 -6.65 1.65
N GLY A 94 -15.98 -7.81 1.00
CA GLY A 94 -15.21 -8.98 1.45
C GLY A 94 -13.70 -8.70 1.49
N HIS A 95 -13.15 -8.08 0.45
CA HIS A 95 -11.73 -7.72 0.41
C HIS A 95 -11.37 -6.66 1.45
N LEU A 96 -12.21 -5.62 1.64
CA LEU A 96 -11.95 -4.59 2.64
C LEU A 96 -11.90 -5.16 4.06
N THR A 97 -12.75 -6.14 4.38
CA THR A 97 -12.72 -6.85 5.66
C THR A 97 -11.37 -7.53 5.87
N ILE A 98 -10.89 -8.31 4.89
CA ILE A 98 -9.57 -8.98 4.96
C ILE A 98 -8.44 -7.95 5.13
N ALA A 99 -8.49 -6.85 4.38
CA ALA A 99 -7.48 -5.79 4.46
C ALA A 99 -7.43 -5.15 5.85
N ARG A 100 -8.60 -4.85 6.45
CA ARG A 100 -8.71 -4.27 7.80
C ARG A 100 -8.20 -5.22 8.87
N GLU A 101 -8.57 -6.51 8.81
CA GLU A 101 -8.07 -7.53 9.76
C GLU A 101 -6.56 -7.70 9.65
N SER A 102 -6.04 -7.73 8.40
CA SER A 102 -4.60 -7.80 8.15
C SER A 102 -3.83 -6.59 8.69
N MET A 103 -4.34 -5.38 8.45
CA MET A 103 -3.76 -4.14 9.00
C MET A 103 -3.82 -4.11 10.52
N ALA A 104 -4.96 -4.45 11.12
CA ALA A 104 -5.11 -4.50 12.57
C ALA A 104 -4.12 -5.48 13.21
N SER A 105 -3.96 -6.67 12.64
CA SER A 105 -2.97 -7.66 13.11
C SER A 105 -1.54 -7.13 13.07
N VAL A 106 -1.13 -6.49 11.97
CA VAL A 106 0.23 -5.92 11.85
C VAL A 106 0.44 -4.74 12.79
N LEU A 107 -0.55 -3.86 12.92
CA LEU A 107 -0.44 -2.69 13.79
C LEU A 107 -0.45 -3.07 15.27
N ALA A 108 -1.24 -4.07 15.69
CA ALA A 108 -1.18 -4.62 17.03
C ALA A 108 0.21 -5.18 17.36
N GLU A 109 0.82 -5.92 16.42
CA GLU A 109 2.20 -6.39 16.56
C GLU A 109 3.18 -5.21 16.73
N LYS A 110 3.00 -4.10 16.01
CA LYS A 110 3.85 -2.90 16.14
C LYS A 110 3.64 -2.14 17.44
N VAL A 111 2.42 -2.12 18.00
CA VAL A 111 2.15 -1.60 19.36
C VAL A 111 2.96 -2.40 20.39
N GLU A 112 2.98 -3.73 20.29
CA GLU A 112 3.71 -4.59 21.22
C GLU A 112 5.24 -4.49 21.06
N THR A 113 5.72 -4.47 19.82
CA THR A 113 7.16 -4.63 19.52
C THR A 113 7.92 -3.31 19.41
N VAL A 114 7.32 -2.28 18.82
CA VAL A 114 7.94 -0.96 18.57
C VAL A 114 7.42 0.10 19.55
N LYS A 115 6.42 -0.23 20.38
CA LYS A 115 5.85 0.63 21.43
C LYS A 115 5.25 1.93 20.91
N ILE A 116 4.67 1.90 19.71
CA ILE A 116 3.72 2.95 19.31
C ILE A 116 2.46 2.86 20.18
N GLY A 117 1.78 3.99 20.38
CA GLY A 117 0.51 4.00 21.11
C GLY A 117 -0.62 3.33 20.32
N GLU A 118 -1.65 2.83 21.00
CA GLU A 118 -2.86 2.32 20.33
C GLU A 118 -3.54 3.40 19.49
N ASP A 119 -3.63 4.64 20.01
CA ASP A 119 -4.18 5.78 19.27
C ASP A 119 -3.36 6.09 18.01
N GLU A 120 -2.03 5.96 18.10
CA GLU A 120 -1.13 6.14 16.95
C GLU A 120 -1.35 5.03 15.91
N ALA A 121 -1.51 3.79 16.34
CA ALA A 121 -1.82 2.67 15.45
C ALA A 121 -3.16 2.89 14.70
N VAL A 122 -4.20 3.36 15.39
CA VAL A 122 -5.49 3.71 14.79
C VAL A 122 -5.34 4.85 13.78
N GLU A 123 -4.55 5.86 14.11
CA GLU A 123 -4.27 7.00 13.22
C GLU A 123 -3.51 6.57 11.96
N ILE A 124 -2.57 5.63 12.07
CA ILE A 124 -1.87 5.04 10.93
C ILE A 124 -2.84 4.28 10.03
N ALA A 125 -3.73 3.46 10.61
CA ALA A 125 -4.75 2.75 9.83
C ALA A 125 -5.67 3.74 9.08
N ARG A 126 -6.06 4.84 9.75
CA ARG A 126 -6.85 5.94 9.17
C ARG A 126 -6.09 6.62 8.03
N CYS A 127 -4.79 6.86 8.19
CA CYS A 127 -3.94 7.39 7.12
C CYS A 127 -3.97 6.48 5.89
N TRP A 128 -3.71 5.18 6.09
CA TRP A 128 -3.62 4.20 5.00
C TRP A 128 -4.95 3.97 4.28
N LEU A 129 -6.07 3.99 5.00
CA LEU A 129 -7.40 3.71 4.44
C LEU A 129 -8.11 4.95 3.91
N TRP A 130 -7.78 6.15 4.39
CA TRP A 130 -8.56 7.36 4.10
C TRP A 130 -7.70 8.56 3.68
N GLU A 131 -6.81 9.05 4.54
CA GLU A 131 -6.14 10.34 4.29
C GLU A 131 -5.18 10.27 3.09
N ASN A 132 -4.38 9.20 3.00
CA ASN A 132 -3.43 9.04 1.91
C ASN A 132 -4.12 8.93 0.54
N PRO A 133 -5.13 8.04 0.32
CA PRO A 133 -5.83 7.99 -0.96
C PRO A 133 -6.57 9.29 -1.27
N ARG A 134 -7.21 9.91 -0.28
CA ARG A 134 -7.90 11.21 -0.46
C ARG A 134 -6.94 12.29 -0.96
N SER A 135 -5.76 12.40 -0.35
CA SER A 135 -4.72 13.36 -0.71
C SER A 135 -4.05 13.06 -2.06
N LEU A 136 -3.82 11.78 -2.36
CA LEU A 136 -3.22 11.34 -3.62
C LEU A 136 -4.14 11.65 -4.81
N TYR A 137 -5.42 11.28 -4.70
CA TYR A 137 -6.40 11.42 -5.77
C TYR A 137 -7.13 12.76 -5.77
N ASN A 138 -6.78 13.68 -4.86
CA ASN A 138 -7.38 15.01 -4.73
C ASN A 138 -8.91 14.96 -4.60
N LEU A 139 -9.41 14.08 -3.72
CA LEU A 139 -10.84 13.90 -3.51
C LEU A 139 -11.39 14.95 -2.53
N ASN A 140 -12.41 15.69 -2.96
CA ASN A 140 -13.17 16.60 -2.11
C ASN A 140 -14.36 15.86 -1.48
N LEU A 141 -14.06 15.07 -0.44
CA LEU A 141 -15.00 14.31 0.39
C LEU A 141 -15.07 14.91 1.80
#